data_AF-A0A127SYU6-F1
#
_entry.id   AF-A0A127SYU6-F1
#
_cell.length_a   1.000
_cell.length_b   1.000
_cell.length_c   1.000
_cell.angle_alpha   90.00
_cell.angle_beta   90.00
_cell.angle_gamma   90.00
#
_symmetry.space_group_name_H-M   'P 1'
#
loop_
_entity.id
_entity.type
_entity.pdbx_description
1 polymer ?
#
loop_
_entity_poly.entity_id
_entity_poly.type
_entity_poly.pdbx_seq_one_letter_code
_entity_poly.pdbx_strand_id
1 'polypeptide(L)'
;GHELLVSVLASQVVSNVPAAILLSGFTPEGELLVVGTNLGGLGTLIASMASIITFQLYAGRRNAQTVRYFGEFTLWNFLNLAALLLLAWLLQWRSVLPG
;
A
#
# COMPACT_ATOMS: atom_id res chain seq x y z
N GLY A 1 7.16 1.53 -17.06
CA GLY A 1 6.52 2.84 -16.76
C GLY A 1 5.08 2.70 -16.25
N HIS A 2 4.24 1.95 -16.99
CA HIS A 2 2.87 1.64 -16.57
C HIS A 2 2.80 0.60 -15.44
N GLU A 3 3.85 -0.23 -15.26
CA GLU A 3 3.87 -1.29 -14.24
C GLU A 3 3.60 -0.74 -12.83
N LEU A 4 4.16 0.43 -12.49
CA LEU A 4 3.95 1.09 -11.19
C LEU A 4 2.48 1.47 -10.98
N LEU A 5 1.86 2.16 -11.96
CA LEU A 5 0.47 2.60 -11.83
C LEU A 5 -0.49 1.40 -11.82
N VAL A 6 -0.24 0.41 -12.67
CA VAL A 6 -1.05 -0.83 -12.77
C VAL A 6 -0.94 -1.64 -11.48
N SER A 7 0.25 -1.79 -10.91
CA SER A 7 0.44 -2.51 -9.65
C SER A 7 -0.17 -1.79 -8.44
N VAL A 8 -0.14 -0.44 -8.40
CA VAL A 8 -0.86 0.35 -7.39
C VAL A 8 -2.37 0.08 -7.48
N LEU A 9 -2.97 0.20 -8.66
CA LEU A 9 -4.40 0.01 -8.85
C LEU A 9 -4.84 -1.45 -8.59
N ALA A 10 -4.08 -2.41 -9.10
CA ALA A 10 -4.36 -3.83 -8.87
C ALA A 10 -4.29 -4.19 -7.38
N SER A 11 -3.32 -3.64 -6.65
CA SER A 11 -3.17 -3.91 -5.22
C SER A 11 -4.32 -3.36 -4.36
N GLN A 12 -5.05 -2.34 -4.81
CA GLN A 12 -6.23 -1.84 -4.08
C GLN A 12 -7.34 -2.89 -3.99
N VAL A 13 -7.43 -3.79 -4.97
CA VAL A 13 -8.52 -4.78 -5.10
C VAL A 13 -8.04 -6.19 -4.75
N VAL A 14 -6.83 -6.56 -5.19
CA VAL A 14 -6.28 -7.92 -5.08
C VAL A 14 -5.40 -8.11 -3.83
N SER A 15 -5.01 -7.00 -3.19
CA SER A 15 -4.04 -6.94 -2.10
C SER A 15 -2.56 -6.98 -2.55
N ASN A 16 -1.67 -6.40 -1.75
CA ASN A 16 -0.27 -6.15 -2.08
C ASN A 16 0.53 -7.40 -2.48
N VAL A 17 0.42 -8.51 -1.72
CA VAL A 17 1.14 -9.75 -2.00
C VAL A 17 0.56 -10.49 -3.23
N PRO A 18 -0.75 -10.78 -3.31
CA PRO A 18 -1.29 -11.51 -4.45
C PRO A 18 -1.24 -10.70 -5.75
N ALA A 19 -1.33 -9.37 -5.70
CA ALA A 19 -1.16 -8.52 -6.88
C ALA A 19 0.27 -8.60 -7.44
N ALA A 20 1.29 -8.68 -6.58
CA ALA A 20 2.68 -8.80 -7.02
C ALA A 20 2.93 -10.16 -7.69
N ILE A 21 2.37 -11.24 -7.12
CA ILE A 21 2.45 -12.59 -7.69
C ILE A 21 1.69 -12.67 -9.03
N LEU A 22 0.52 -12.04 -9.12
CA LEU A 22 -0.29 -12.04 -10.33
C LEU A 22 0.38 -11.26 -11.47
N LEU A 23 0.99 -10.11 -11.17
CA LEU A 23 1.60 -9.25 -12.19
C LEU A 23 3.02 -9.67 -12.59
N SER A 24 3.73 -10.45 -11.77
CA SER A 24 5.12 -10.87 -12.05
C SER A 24 5.27 -11.73 -13.31
N GLY A 25 4.19 -12.39 -13.75
CA GLY A 25 4.18 -13.14 -15.02
C GLY A 25 4.09 -12.26 -16.27
N PHE A 26 3.81 -10.96 -16.13
CA PHE A 26 3.54 -10.05 -17.26
C PHE A 26 4.65 -9.02 -17.50
N THR A 27 5.65 -8.96 -16.63
CA THR A 27 6.75 -7.98 -16.72
C THR A 27 8.00 -8.50 -15.99
N PRO A 28 9.21 -8.29 -16.54
CA PRO A 28 10.46 -8.55 -15.83
C PRO A 28 10.81 -7.47 -14.79
N GLU A 29 10.10 -6.34 -14.73
CA GLU A 29 10.32 -5.22 -13.82
C GLU A 29 9.80 -5.48 -12.40
N GLY A 30 10.29 -6.53 -11.75
CA GLY A 30 9.84 -6.97 -10.42
C GLY A 30 9.99 -5.91 -9.32
N GLU A 31 11.01 -5.06 -9.39
CA GLU A 31 11.22 -3.97 -8.42
C GLU A 31 10.08 -2.95 -8.47
N LEU A 32 9.64 -2.55 -9.67
CA LEU A 32 8.53 -1.62 -9.85
C LEU A 32 7.20 -2.22 -9.40
N LEU A 33 7.00 -3.53 -9.60
CA LEU A 33 5.84 -4.24 -9.08
C LEU A 33 5.81 -4.25 -7.55
N VAL A 34 6.93 -4.59 -6.89
CA VAL A 34 7.00 -4.63 -5.42
C VAL A 34 6.78 -3.25 -4.83
N VAL A 35 7.36 -2.21 -5.42
CA VAL A 35 7.16 -0.82 -4.97
C VAL A 35 5.70 -0.42 -5.18
N GLY A 36 5.13 -0.66 -6.36
CA GLY A 36 3.77 -0.24 -6.68
C GLY A 36 2.70 -1.00 -5.90
N THR A 37 2.83 -2.31 -5.71
CA THR A 37 1.86 -3.06 -4.89
C THR A 37 1.94 -2.70 -3.41
N ASN A 38 3.14 -2.42 -2.87
CA ASN A 38 3.22 -1.94 -1.49
C ASN A 38 2.60 -0.55 -1.31
N LEU A 39 2.80 0.36 -2.26
CA LEU A 39 2.13 1.66 -2.27
C LEU A 39 0.60 1.52 -2.39
N GLY A 40 0.13 0.65 -3.27
CA GLY A 40 -1.29 0.34 -3.40
C GLY A 40 -1.88 -0.33 -2.16
N GLY A 41 -1.07 -1.08 -1.41
CA GLY A 41 -1.48 -1.70 -0.15
C GLY A 41 -1.86 -0.73 0.98
N LEU A 42 -1.50 0.54 0.86
CA LEU A 42 -1.80 1.60 1.84
C LEU A 42 -3.21 2.19 1.68
N GLY A 43 -3.97 1.86 0.62
CA GLY A 43 -5.24 2.53 0.37
C GLY A 43 -6.38 2.05 1.27
N THR A 44 -6.62 0.74 1.32
CA THR A 44 -7.69 0.14 2.15
C THR A 44 -7.15 -0.97 3.03
N LEU A 45 -7.90 -1.33 4.07
CA LEU A 45 -7.54 -2.46 4.93
C LEU A 45 -7.45 -3.77 4.11
N ILE A 46 -8.28 -3.91 3.07
CA ILE A 46 -8.32 -5.07 2.17
C ILE A 46 -7.07 -5.10 1.25
N ALA A 47 -6.54 -3.93 0.90
CA ALA A 47 -5.39 -3.80 0.00
C ALA A 47 -4.08 -4.35 0.59
N SER A 48 -4.03 -4.66 1.89
CA SER A 48 -2.83 -5.21 2.54
C SER A 48 -3.15 -6.49 3.31
N MET A 49 -2.50 -7.61 2.92
CA MET A 49 -2.67 -8.90 3.60
C MET A 49 -2.23 -8.84 5.06
N ALA A 50 -1.14 -8.13 5.36
CA ALA A 50 -0.67 -7.94 6.74
C ALA A 50 -1.73 -7.21 7.59
N SER A 51 -2.42 -6.24 7.00
CA SER A 51 -3.48 -5.47 7.64
C SER A 51 -4.73 -6.31 7.88
N ILE A 52 -5.13 -7.15 6.92
CA ILE A 52 -6.21 -8.13 7.10
C ILE A 52 -5.88 -9.09 8.24
N ILE A 53 -4.68 -9.66 8.26
CA ILE A 53 -4.27 -10.61 9.32
C ILE A 53 -4.35 -9.94 10.69
N THR A 54 -3.83 -8.72 10.81
CA THR A 54 -3.84 -7.98 12.09
C THR A 54 -5.25 -7.64 12.53
N PHE A 55 -6.12 -7.25 11.58
CA PHE A 55 -7.53 -7.00 11.85
C PHE A 55 -8.27 -8.25 12.30
N GLN A 56 -8.07 -9.40 11.64
CA GLN A 56 -8.66 -10.68 12.01
C GLN A 56 -8.23 -11.11 13.43
N LEU A 57 -6.94 -10.95 13.75
CA LEU A 57 -6.41 -11.21 15.09
C LEU A 57 -7.01 -10.28 16.17
N TYR A 58 -7.27 -9.02 15.83
CA TYR A 58 -7.92 -8.08 16.73
C TYR A 58 -9.41 -8.37 16.90
N ALA A 59 -10.13 -8.63 15.80
CA ALA A 59 -11.55 -8.92 15.78
C ALA A 59 -11.91 -10.21 16.54
N GLY A 60 -10.99 -11.18 16.60
CA GLY A 60 -11.14 -12.40 17.39
C GLY A 60 -11.03 -12.21 18.91
N ARG A 61 -10.67 -11.01 19.42
CA ARG A 61 -10.55 -10.75 20.86
C ARG A 61 -11.90 -10.44 21.50
N ARG A 62 -12.08 -10.85 22.75
CA ARG A 62 -13.26 -10.48 23.55
C ARG A 62 -13.30 -8.95 23.74
N ASN A 63 -14.46 -8.34 23.49
CA ASN A 63 -14.69 -6.88 23.51
C ASN A 63 -13.91 -6.07 22.45
N ALA A 64 -13.58 -6.66 21.29
CA ALA A 64 -12.94 -5.94 20.20
C ALA A 64 -13.81 -4.78 19.68
N GLN A 65 -13.22 -3.58 19.54
CA GLN A 65 -13.87 -2.40 18.96
C GLN A 65 -13.51 -2.29 17.48
N THR A 66 -14.01 -3.23 16.66
CA THR A 66 -13.60 -3.39 15.25
C THR A 66 -13.82 -2.15 14.40
N VAL A 67 -14.92 -1.41 14.61
CA VAL A 67 -15.21 -0.15 13.90
C VAL A 67 -14.18 0.94 14.24
N ARG A 68 -13.82 1.05 15.52
CA ARG A 68 -12.81 2.01 15.97
C ARG A 68 -11.43 1.66 15.42
N TYR A 69 -11.05 0.38 15.49
CA TYR A 69 -9.81 -0.10 14.89
C TYR A 69 -9.77 0.21 13.39
N PHE A 70 -10.86 -0.05 12.66
CA PHE A 70 -10.93 0.26 11.23
C PHE A 70 -10.72 1.76 10.96
N GLY A 71 -11.39 2.63 11.72
CA GLY A 71 -11.22 4.08 11.60
C GLY A 71 -9.78 4.55 11.89
N GLU A 72 -9.19 4.10 13.00
CA GLU A 72 -7.80 4.43 13.36
C GLU A 72 -6.82 3.88 12.32
N PHE A 73 -7.03 2.64 11.86
CA PHE A 73 -6.21 2.01 10.82
C PHE A 73 -6.24 2.82 9.52
N THR A 74 -7.44 3.18 9.03
CA THR A 74 -7.58 3.97 7.80
C THR A 74 -6.93 5.34 7.93
N LEU A 75 -7.09 6.02 9.08
CA LEU A 75 -6.45 7.30 9.34
C LEU A 75 -4.92 7.19 9.25
N TRP A 76 -4.32 6.23 9.95
CA TRP A 76 -2.87 6.04 9.95
C TRP A 76 -2.32 5.67 8.58
N ASN A 77 -3.03 4.86 7.79
CA ASN A 77 -2.60 4.53 6.43
C ASN A 77 -2.66 5.75 5.52
N PHE A 78 -3.70 6.57 5.62
CA PHE A 78 -3.80 7.79 4.82
C PHE A 78 -2.72 8.81 5.19
N LEU A 79 -2.40 8.96 6.48
CA LEU A 79 -1.29 9.80 6.95
C LEU A 79 0.07 9.30 6.44
N ASN A 80 0.31 7.99 6.48
CA ASN A 80 1.53 7.40 5.91
C ASN A 80 1.61 7.60 4.40
N LEU A 81 0.52 7.41 3.67
CA LEU A 81 0.46 7.65 2.23
C LEU A 81 0.79 9.11 1.91
N ALA A 82 0.17 10.07 2.63
CA ALA A 82 0.45 11.49 2.46
C ALA A 82 1.92 11.84 2.78
N ALA A 83 2.48 11.27 3.86
CA ALA A 83 3.88 11.49 4.23
C ALA A 83 4.86 10.93 3.17
N LEU A 84 4.58 9.74 2.62
CA LEU A 84 5.40 9.14 1.57
C LEU A 84 5.30 9.91 0.25
N LEU A 85 4.10 10.39 -0.12
CA LEU A 85 3.92 11.24 -1.29
C LEU A 85 4.65 12.58 -1.14
N LEU A 86 4.60 13.19 0.05
CA LEU A 86 5.35 14.41 0.35
C LEU A 86 6.86 14.16 0.28
N LEU A 87 7.34 13.06 0.84
CA LEU A 87 8.75 12.68 0.76
C LEU A 87 9.19 12.46 -0.69
N ALA A 88 8.39 11.74 -1.49
CA ALA A 88 8.66 11.54 -2.91
C ALA A 88 8.74 12.87 -3.66
N TRP A 89 7.82 13.80 -3.39
CA TRP A 89 7.86 15.15 -3.96
C TRP A 89 9.12 15.93 -3.56
N LEU A 90 9.51 15.90 -2.28
CA LEU A 90 10.74 16.56 -1.80
C LEU A 90 12.02 15.96 -2.42
N LEU A 91 12.07 14.65 -2.62
CA LEU A 91 13.22 13.99 -3.25
C LEU A 91 13.31 14.34 -4.74
N GLN A 92 12.18 14.37 -5.46
CA GLN A 92 12.13 14.84 -6.84
C GLN A 92 12.56 16.30 -6.95
N TRP A 93 12.11 17.16 -6.03
CA TRP A 93 12.53 18.56 -5.96
C TRP A 93 14.05 18.72 -5.80
N ARG A 94 14.70 17.88 -4.98
CA ARG A 94 16.17 17.89 -4.83
C ARG A 94 16.91 17.41 -6.08
N SER A 95 16.33 16.52 -6.88
CA SER A 95 16.95 16.04 -8.13
C SER A 95 16.89 17.05 -9.29
N VAL A 96 16.07 18.11 -9.17
CA VAL A 96 15.87 19.15 -10.20
C VAL A 96 16.76 20.39 -9.97
N LEU A 97 17.38 20.53 -8.79
CA LEU A 97 18.36 21.59 -8.55
C LEU A 97 19.72 21.19 -9.13
N PRO A 98 20.27 21.91 -10.12
CA PRO A 98 21.67 21.76 -10.49
C PRO A 98 22.51 22.25 -9.30
N GLY A 99 23.43 21.40 -8.85
CA GLY A 99 24.52 21.82 -7.96
C GLY A 99 25.45 22.80 -8.65
#